data_AF-A0A6H9H180-F1
#
_entry.id   AF-A0A6H9H180-F1
#
_cell.length_a   1.000
_cell.length_b   1.000
_cell.length_c   1.000
_cell.angle_alpha   90.00
_cell.angle_beta   90.00
_cell.angle_gamma   90.00
#
_symmetry.space_group_name_H-M   'P 1'
#
loop_
_entity.id
_entity.type
_entity.pdbx_description
1 polymer ?
#
loop_
_entity_poly.entity_id
_entity_poly.type
_entity_poly.pdbx_seq_one_letter_code
_entity_poly.pdbx_strand_id
1 'polypeptide(L)'
;MAGFVRDILTTLSYEPGPAEAVGVDGEALSRLDQRLAGFAQGGSRGRTAISIRPSDCSVWDGNPRDVPGLSAESCRSLIESIAQEDGNRIPVLVRHNPPGAEQPYQLLVGSRRRFSVDWLNNNGRPEIRLTALVVDLRPC
;
A
#
# COMPACT_ATOMS: atom_id res chain seq x y z
N MET A 1 -30.71 -29.46 28.46
CA MET A 1 -29.86 -28.27 28.23
C MET A 1 -28.99 -27.99 29.47
N ALA A 2 -28.07 -28.89 29.83
CA ALA A 2 -27.22 -28.73 31.03
C ALA A 2 -25.71 -28.93 30.76
N GLY A 3 -25.33 -29.38 29.56
CA GLY A 3 -23.92 -29.57 29.18
C GLY A 3 -23.20 -28.28 28.80
N PHE A 4 -23.90 -27.37 28.08
CA PHE A 4 -23.29 -26.17 27.50
C PHE A 4 -22.78 -25.16 28.55
N VAL A 5 -23.50 -25.01 29.66
CA VAL A 5 -23.08 -24.10 30.76
C VAL A 5 -21.83 -24.62 31.49
N ARG A 6 -21.64 -25.95 31.52
CA ARG A 6 -20.51 -26.58 32.20
C ARG A 6 -19.22 -26.43 31.38
N ASP A 7 -19.30 -26.56 30.06
CA ASP A 7 -18.18 -26.32 29.14
C ASP A 7 -17.68 -24.85 29.15
N ILE A 8 -18.59 -23.89 29.24
CA ILE A 8 -18.25 -22.46 29.31
C ILE A 8 -17.48 -22.15 30.62
N LEU A 9 -17.94 -22.69 31.74
CA LEU A 9 -17.27 -22.48 33.03
C LEU A 9 -15.90 -23.16 33.08
N THR A 10 -15.71 -24.29 32.37
CA THR A 10 -14.41 -24.95 32.26
C THR A 10 -13.43 -24.16 31.39
N THR A 11 -13.89 -23.54 30.31
CA THR A 11 -13.04 -22.67 29.45
C THR A 11 -12.63 -21.38 30.16
N LEU A 12 -13.54 -20.79 30.96
CA LEU A 12 -13.26 -19.54 31.69
C LEU A 12 -12.40 -19.75 32.95
N SER A 13 -12.34 -20.98 33.48
CA SER A 13 -11.52 -21.34 34.64
C SER A 13 -10.15 -21.89 34.23
N TYR A 14 -9.68 -21.62 33.02
CA TYR A 14 -8.32 -21.93 32.60
C TYR A 14 -7.33 -21.11 33.45
N GLU A 15 -6.87 -21.70 34.55
CA GLU A 15 -5.61 -21.31 35.18
C GLU A 15 -4.49 -21.95 34.36
N PRO A 16 -3.52 -21.17 33.85
CA PRO A 16 -2.39 -21.74 33.15
C PRO A 16 -1.66 -22.64 34.14
N GLY A 17 -1.75 -23.96 33.93
CA GLY A 17 -0.80 -24.90 34.53
C GLY A 17 0.61 -24.40 34.21
N PRO A 18 1.60 -24.61 35.10
CA PRO A 18 2.93 -24.05 34.95
C PRO A 18 3.37 -24.34 33.53
N ALA A 19 3.48 -23.28 32.71
CA ALA A 19 3.94 -23.42 31.36
C ALA A 19 5.29 -24.10 31.49
N GLU A 20 5.40 -25.36 31.04
CA GLU A 20 6.70 -25.91 30.77
C GLU A 20 7.36 -24.86 29.89
N ALA A 21 8.46 -24.30 30.38
CA ALA A 21 9.23 -23.34 29.64
C ALA A 21 9.71 -24.11 28.41
N VAL A 22 8.93 -24.04 27.33
CA VAL A 22 9.36 -24.43 26.00
C VAL A 22 10.56 -23.53 25.79
N GLY A 23 11.75 -24.11 25.98
CA GLY A 23 13.01 -23.42 25.79
C GLY A 23 12.95 -22.88 24.39
N VAL A 24 12.74 -21.58 24.27
CA VAL A 24 12.83 -20.90 22.98
C VAL A 24 14.26 -21.11 22.54
N ASP A 25 14.46 -21.96 21.53
CA ASP A 25 15.79 -22.34 21.06
C ASP A 25 16.58 -21.05 20.80
N GLY A 26 17.63 -20.81 21.59
CA GLY A 26 18.42 -19.57 21.48
C GLY A 26 19.01 -19.38 20.08
N GLU A 27 19.21 -20.49 19.37
CA GLU A 27 19.57 -20.55 17.96
C GLU A 27 18.45 -20.02 17.05
N ALA A 28 17.19 -20.37 17.30
CA ALA A 28 16.05 -19.89 16.53
C ALA A 28 15.82 -18.37 16.75
N LEU A 29 15.96 -17.91 18.00
CA LEU A 29 15.93 -16.48 18.31
C LEU A 29 17.09 -15.73 17.65
N SER A 30 18.31 -16.28 17.68
CA SER A 30 19.47 -15.69 17.01
C SER A 30 19.29 -15.62 15.49
N ARG A 31 18.72 -16.67 14.87
CA ARG A 31 18.40 -16.67 13.43
C ARG A 31 17.34 -15.63 13.09
N LEU A 32 16.33 -15.46 13.95
CA LEU A 32 15.32 -14.42 13.77
C LEU A 32 15.94 -13.03 13.91
N ASP A 33 16.80 -12.81 14.92
CA ASP A 33 17.51 -11.56 15.16
C ASP A 33 18.42 -11.19 13.98
N GLN A 34 19.15 -12.15 13.42
CA GLN A 34 19.97 -11.95 12.21
C GLN A 34 19.12 -11.55 10.99
N ARG A 35 17.93 -12.13 10.83
CA ARG A 35 17.00 -11.76 9.74
C ARG A 35 16.41 -10.36 9.94
N LEU A 36 16.08 -10.01 11.18
CA LEU A 36 15.58 -8.68 11.57
C LEU A 36 16.66 -7.60 11.43
N ALA A 37 17.89 -7.91 11.83
CA ALA A 37 19.04 -7.03 11.67
C ALA A 37 19.27 -6.72 10.19
N GLY A 38 19.17 -7.70 9.29
CA GLY A 38 19.22 -7.46 7.85
C GLY A 38 18.13 -6.50 7.34
N PHE A 39 16.92 -6.57 7.90
CA PHE A 39 15.82 -5.66 7.59
C PHE A 39 16.03 -4.25 8.16
N ALA A 40 16.58 -4.12 9.36
CA ALA A 40 16.88 -2.83 9.99
C ALA A 40 18.08 -2.13 9.33
N GLN A 41 19.09 -2.90 8.93
CA GLN A 41 20.35 -2.44 8.31
C GLN A 41 20.19 -2.19 6.80
N GLY A 42 19.30 -2.92 6.14
CA GLY A 42 18.78 -2.59 4.81
C GLY A 42 17.85 -1.40 4.94
N GLY A 43 18.42 -0.26 5.38
CA GLY A 43 17.72 0.90 5.87
C GLY A 43 16.53 1.20 5.00
N SER A 44 15.42 1.58 5.63
CA SER A 44 14.32 2.20 4.92
C SER A 44 14.92 3.38 4.15
N ARG A 45 15.36 3.16 2.91
CA ARG A 45 15.59 4.23 1.95
C ARG A 45 14.27 4.95 1.98
N GLY A 46 14.26 6.13 2.60
CA GLY A 46 13.04 6.86 2.87
C GLY A 46 12.21 6.79 1.61
N ARG A 47 10.96 6.32 1.72
CA ARG A 47 10.04 6.35 0.60
C ARG A 47 9.82 7.83 0.30
N THR A 48 10.69 8.40 -0.51
CA THR A 48 10.67 9.83 -0.81
C THR A 48 9.49 10.07 -1.70
N ALA A 49 8.54 10.86 -1.21
CA ALA A 49 7.44 11.34 -2.01
C ALA A 49 8.01 12.27 -3.10
N ILE A 50 7.76 11.93 -4.35
CA ILE A 50 8.07 12.75 -5.52
C ILE A 50 6.77 13.34 -6.08
N SER A 51 6.88 14.44 -6.81
CA SER A 51 5.74 15.06 -7.48
C SER A 51 5.83 14.81 -8.99
N ILE A 52 4.87 14.09 -9.56
CA ILE A 52 4.84 13.69 -10.98
C ILE A 52 3.58 14.20 -11.67
N ARG A 53 3.60 14.32 -12.99
CA ARG A 53 2.37 14.57 -13.76
C ARG A 53 1.61 13.24 -13.96
N PRO A 54 0.27 13.27 -14.09
CA PRO A 54 -0.50 12.07 -14.43
C PRO A 54 -0.09 11.43 -15.77
N SER A 55 0.43 12.24 -16.69
CA SER A 55 0.97 11.84 -18.00
C SER A 55 2.29 11.06 -17.92
N ASP A 56 3.07 11.25 -16.85
CA ASP A 56 4.39 10.61 -16.70
C ASP A 56 4.28 9.16 -16.18
N CYS A 57 3.05 8.68 -16.00
CA CYS A 57 2.74 7.44 -15.30
C CYS A 57 1.73 6.60 -16.07
N SER A 58 2.13 5.37 -16.44
CA SER A 58 1.25 4.37 -17.07
C SER A 58 0.63 3.47 -16.01
N VAL A 59 -0.61 3.03 -16.20
CA VAL A 59 -1.16 1.98 -15.34
C VAL A 59 -0.49 0.66 -15.68
N TRP A 60 -0.05 -0.09 -14.67
CA TRP A 60 0.48 -1.43 -14.89
C TRP A 60 -0.64 -2.41 -15.28
N ASP A 61 -0.45 -3.15 -16.38
CA ASP A 61 -1.43 -4.12 -16.89
C ASP A 61 -1.85 -5.20 -15.87
N GLY A 62 -0.96 -5.55 -14.94
CA GLY A 62 -1.23 -6.53 -13.88
C GLY A 62 -1.92 -5.95 -12.65
N ASN A 63 -2.36 -4.69 -12.68
CA ASN A 63 -2.95 -4.04 -11.52
C ASN A 63 -4.36 -4.63 -11.24
N PRO A 64 -4.57 -5.34 -10.12
CA PRO A 64 -5.85 -5.97 -9.81
C PRO A 64 -6.98 -4.97 -9.53
N ARG A 65 -6.64 -3.68 -9.37
CA ARG A 65 -7.58 -2.58 -9.19
C ARG A 65 -7.69 -1.71 -10.44
N ASP A 66 -7.12 -2.13 -11.56
CA ASP A 66 -7.46 -1.54 -12.85
C ASP A 66 -8.85 -2.04 -13.25
N VAL A 67 -9.85 -1.24 -12.90
CA VAL A 67 -11.25 -1.58 -13.16
C VAL A 67 -11.59 -1.08 -14.57
N PRO A 68 -12.05 -1.94 -15.50
CA PRO A 68 -12.60 -1.45 -16.75
C PRO A 68 -13.81 -0.55 -16.42
N GLY A 69 -13.78 0.71 -16.86
CA GLY A 69 -14.86 1.66 -16.61
C GLY A 69 -14.57 2.77 -15.60
N LEU A 70 -13.30 3.15 -15.39
CA LEU A 70 -12.98 4.45 -14.79
C LEU A 70 -13.63 5.57 -15.60
N SER A 71 -14.52 6.32 -14.97
CA SER A 71 -15.28 7.41 -15.57
C SER A 71 -15.37 8.58 -14.60
N ALA A 72 -15.66 9.77 -15.13
CA ALA A 72 -15.87 10.96 -14.30
C ALA A 72 -17.00 10.74 -13.27
N GLU A 73 -18.05 10.00 -13.67
CA GLU A 73 -19.18 9.63 -12.83
C GLU A 73 -18.74 8.78 -11.62
N SER A 74 -18.01 7.68 -11.87
CA SER A 74 -17.59 6.76 -10.81
C SER A 74 -16.54 7.35 -9.86
N CYS A 75 -15.86 8.40 -10.29
CA CYS A 75 -14.87 9.12 -9.50
C CYS A 75 -15.32 10.52 -9.05
N ARG A 76 -16.59 10.91 -9.23
CA ARG A 76 -17.08 12.26 -8.92
C ARG A 76 -16.71 12.73 -7.51
N SER A 77 -17.03 11.94 -6.50
CA SER A 77 -16.74 12.29 -5.10
C SER A 77 -15.23 12.48 -4.84
N LEU A 78 -14.38 11.68 -5.47
CA LEU A 78 -12.93 11.82 -5.34
C LEU A 78 -12.42 13.06 -6.08
N ILE A 79 -12.96 13.35 -7.27
CA ILE A 79 -12.66 14.54 -8.07
C ILE A 79 -12.99 15.80 -7.26
N GLU A 80 -14.17 15.85 -6.65
CA GLU A 80 -14.61 16.98 -5.83
C GLU A 80 -13.71 17.18 -4.60
N SER A 81 -13.37 16.10 -3.88
CA SER A 81 -12.45 16.17 -2.74
C SER A 81 -11.06 16.68 -3.15
N ILE A 82 -10.48 16.15 -4.24
CA ILE A 82 -9.17 16.61 -4.73
C ILE A 82 -9.22 18.08 -5.15
N ALA A 83 -10.31 18.51 -5.79
CA ALA A 83 -10.51 19.89 -6.21
C ALA A 83 -10.67 20.87 -5.03
N GLN A 84 -11.25 20.43 -3.91
CA GLN A 84 -11.42 21.27 -2.71
C GLN A 84 -10.14 21.36 -1.87
N GLU A 85 -9.39 20.27 -1.79
CA GLU A 85 -8.22 20.18 -0.91
C GLU A 85 -6.93 20.76 -1.51
N ASP A 86 -6.98 21.22 -2.77
CA ASP A 86 -5.84 21.70 -3.57
C ASP A 86 -4.62 20.76 -3.48
N GLY A 87 -4.87 19.45 -3.35
CA GLY A 87 -3.85 18.59 -2.77
C GLY A 87 -4.07 17.09 -2.96
N ASN A 88 -3.06 16.46 -3.55
CA ASN A 88 -2.91 15.01 -3.58
C ASN A 88 -2.20 14.51 -2.31
N ARG A 89 -2.88 14.60 -1.15
CA ARG A 89 -2.27 14.24 0.16
C ARG A 89 -1.88 12.78 0.27
N ILE A 90 -2.67 11.89 -0.33
CA ILE A 90 -2.39 10.45 -0.32
C ILE A 90 -1.52 10.14 -1.53
N PRO A 91 -0.28 9.68 -1.33
CA PRO A 91 0.60 9.38 -2.44
C PRO A 91 0.13 8.13 -3.18
N VAL A 92 0.30 8.15 -4.50
CA VAL A 92 0.19 6.94 -5.32
C VAL A 92 1.45 6.09 -5.20
N LEU A 93 1.36 4.79 -5.42
CA LEU A 93 2.53 3.92 -5.46
C LEU A 93 2.94 3.68 -6.91
N VAL A 94 4.20 3.97 -7.20
CA VAL A 94 4.76 3.79 -8.54
C VAL A 94 6.06 3.02 -8.46
N ARG A 95 6.44 2.36 -9.55
CA ARG A 95 7.80 1.87 -9.79
C ARG A 95 8.38 2.57 -11.01
N HIS A 96 9.70 2.50 -11.18
CA HIS A 96 10.32 2.89 -12.44
C HIS A 96 9.94 1.90 -13.54
N ASN A 97 9.61 2.42 -14.72
CA ASN A 97 9.48 1.61 -15.92
C ASN A 97 10.87 1.17 -16.43
N PRO A 98 10.95 0.09 -17.22
CA PRO A 98 12.19 -0.31 -17.87
C PRO A 98 12.71 0.80 -18.81
N PRO A 99 14.04 0.86 -19.03
CA PRO A 99 14.61 1.81 -19.97
C PRO A 99 14.00 1.62 -21.38
N GLY A 100 13.55 2.72 -22.00
CA GLY A 100 12.91 2.72 -23.32
C GLY A 100 11.38 2.81 -23.30
N ALA A 101 10.73 2.78 -22.13
CA ALA A 101 9.30 3.07 -22.04
C ALA A 101 9.01 4.56 -22.27
N GLU A 102 7.86 4.88 -22.87
CA GLU A 102 7.43 6.27 -23.11
C GLU A 102 7.23 7.06 -21.80
N GLN A 103 6.81 6.36 -20.75
CA GLN A 103 6.49 6.96 -19.46
C GLN A 103 7.50 6.46 -18.42
N PRO A 104 8.15 7.34 -17.64
CA PRO A 104 9.21 6.94 -16.71
C PRO A 104 8.71 6.11 -15.53
N TYR A 105 7.41 6.21 -15.19
CA TYR A 105 6.82 5.52 -14.04
C TYR A 105 5.68 4.59 -14.43
N GLN A 106 5.56 3.49 -13.68
CA GLN A 106 4.39 2.61 -13.72
C GLN A 106 3.61 2.71 -12.41
N LEU A 107 2.31 2.93 -12.51
CA LEU A 107 1.38 2.96 -11.40
C LEU A 107 1.06 1.55 -10.94
N LEU A 108 1.34 1.28 -9.67
CA LEU A 108 1.00 0.03 -9.00
C LEU A 108 -0.32 0.17 -8.22
N VAL A 109 -0.48 1.30 -7.51
CA VAL A 109 -1.67 1.58 -6.70
C VAL A 109 -2.08 3.03 -6.88
N GLY A 110 -3.37 3.26 -7.10
CA GLY A 110 -3.96 4.60 -7.15
C GLY A 110 -4.63 4.98 -8.47
N SER A 111 -5.10 4.02 -9.28
CA SER A 111 -5.69 4.28 -10.62
C SER A 111 -6.78 5.35 -10.60
N ARG A 112 -7.73 5.27 -9.66
CA ARG A 112 -8.78 6.28 -9.49
C ARG A 112 -8.23 7.68 -9.26
N ARG A 113 -7.19 7.81 -8.43
CA ARG A 113 -6.57 9.10 -8.08
C ARG A 113 -5.80 9.68 -9.25
N ARG A 114 -5.03 8.86 -9.98
CA ARG A 114 -4.38 9.25 -11.23
C ARG A 114 -5.41 9.73 -12.25
N PHE A 115 -6.49 8.98 -12.44
CA PHE A 115 -7.59 9.35 -13.33
C PHE A 115 -8.26 10.66 -12.91
N SER A 116 -8.60 10.84 -11.63
CA SER A 116 -9.25 12.07 -11.15
C SER A 116 -8.38 13.32 -11.37
N VAL A 117 -7.07 13.21 -11.11
CA VAL A 117 -6.13 14.33 -11.36
C VAL A 117 -5.99 14.61 -12.85
N ASP A 118 -5.88 13.57 -13.69
CA ASP A 118 -5.83 13.72 -15.14
C ASP A 118 -7.11 14.38 -15.70
N TRP A 119 -8.27 13.95 -15.22
CA TRP A 119 -9.55 14.55 -15.60
C TRP A 119 -9.63 16.03 -15.18
N LEU A 120 -9.24 16.38 -13.96
CA LEU A 120 -9.21 17.77 -13.49
C LEU A 120 -8.29 18.65 -14.33
N ASN A 121 -7.11 18.15 -14.69
CA ASN A 121 -6.15 18.86 -15.54
C ASN A 121 -6.73 19.16 -16.93
N ASN A 122 -7.57 18.28 -17.46
CA ASN A 122 -8.25 18.46 -18.75
C ASN A 122 -9.57 19.26 -18.67
N ASN A 123 -10.14 19.47 -17.48
CA ASN A 123 -11.45 20.11 -17.27
C ASN A 123 -11.35 21.46 -16.55
N GLY A 124 -10.28 22.22 -16.80
CA GLY A 124 -10.16 23.62 -16.36
C GLY A 124 -9.37 23.85 -15.08
N ARG A 125 -8.71 22.82 -14.53
CA ARG A 125 -7.73 22.96 -13.44
C ARG A 125 -6.35 22.43 -13.85
N PRO A 126 -5.68 23.07 -14.82
CA PRO A 126 -4.33 22.66 -15.18
C PRO A 126 -3.41 22.84 -13.96
N GLU A 127 -2.41 21.97 -13.84
CA GLU A 127 -1.28 22.04 -12.86
C GLU A 127 -1.38 21.16 -11.61
N ILE A 128 -2.46 20.39 -11.39
CA ILE A 128 -2.50 19.46 -10.25
C ILE A 128 -1.50 18.33 -10.49
N ARG A 129 -0.54 18.20 -9.57
CA ARG A 129 0.48 17.14 -9.56
C ARG A 129 0.09 15.98 -8.64
N LEU A 130 0.56 14.79 -8.99
CA LEU A 130 0.43 13.60 -8.18
C LEU A 130 1.66 13.45 -7.29
N THR A 131 1.45 13.51 -5.99
CA THR A 131 2.40 12.92 -5.02
C THR A 131 2.49 11.42 -5.25
N ALA A 132 3.70 10.91 -5.47
CA ALA A 132 3.98 9.50 -5.73
C ALA A 132 5.13 9.00 -4.85
N LEU A 133 5.01 7.77 -4.35
CA LEU A 133 6.09 7.07 -3.68
C LEU A 133 6.64 6.03 -4.63
N VAL A 134 7.93 6.15 -4.94
CA VAL A 134 8.64 5.16 -5.74
C VAL A 134 8.96 3.95 -4.86
N VAL A 135 8.51 2.78 -5.28
CA VAL A 135 8.80 1.51 -4.63
C VAL A 135 9.72 0.67 -5.52
N ASP A 136 10.76 0.12 -4.90
CA ASP A 136 11.67 -0.83 -5.52
C ASP A 136 11.10 -2.24 -5.28
N LEU A 137 10.37 -2.75 -6.26
CA LEU A 137 9.92 -4.14 -6.27
C LEU A 137 11.05 -4.99 -6.84
N ARG A 138 11.90 -5.54 -5.98
CA ARG A 138 12.85 -6.55 -6.41
C ARG A 138 12.06 -7.76 -6.95
N PRO A 139 12.44 -8.33 -8.11
CA PRO A 139 11.95 -9.65 -8.47
C PRO A 139 12.38 -10.62 -7.36
N CYS A 140 11.42 -11.42 -6.87
CA CYS A 140 11.67 -12.49 -5.90
C CYS A 140 12.61 -13.54 -6.48
#